data_AF-A0AAW8RMX4-F1
#
_entry.id   AF-A0AAW8RMX4-F1
#
_cell.length_a   1.000
_cell.length_b   1.000
_cell.length_c   1.000
_cell.angle_alpha   90.00
_cell.angle_beta   90.00
_cell.angle_gamma   90.00
#
_symmetry.space_group_name_H-M   'P 1'
#
loop_
_entity.id
_entity.type
_entity.pdbx_description
1 polymer ?
#
loop_
_entity_poly.entity_id
_entity_poly.type
_entity_poly.pdbx_seq_one_letter_code
_entity_poly.pdbx_strand_id
1 'polypeptide(L)'
;MDLAFFVVNFGYSKSEYQELTEAEKLFIRKEHEKKSINDTTYIRDAVFNAVTNALRKKGSRFQELFKKRPARADKEFNQEAMSVVLEVEERDGKSWVDKIYQANGIKTPKRGGG
;
A
#
# COMPACT_ATOMS: atom_id res chain seq x y z
N MET A 1 10.84 18.62 34.27
CA MET A 1 11.39 17.96 33.06
C MET A 1 10.70 18.41 31.77
N ASP A 2 9.41 18.74 31.79
CA ASP A 2 8.64 19.01 30.57
C ASP A 2 9.14 20.18 29.72
N LEU A 3 9.39 21.37 30.28
CA LEU A 3 9.88 22.51 29.49
C LEU A 3 11.16 22.17 28.69
N ALA A 4 12.11 21.44 29.29
CA ALA A 4 13.36 21.08 28.64
C ALA A 4 13.13 20.17 27.42
N PHE A 5 12.19 19.23 27.51
CA PHE A 5 11.80 18.40 26.37
C PHE A 5 11.27 19.26 25.21
N PHE A 6 10.43 20.26 25.49
CA PHE A 6 9.85 21.11 24.44
C PHE A 6 10.88 22.06 23.82
N VAL A 7 11.77 22.64 24.62
CA VAL A 7 12.88 23.48 24.14
C VAL A 7 13.79 22.67 23.20
N VAL A 8 14.21 21.48 23.63
CA VAL A 8 15.17 20.66 22.88
C VAL A 8 14.57 20.10 21.59
N ASN A 9 13.32 19.64 21.61
CA ASN A 9 12.73 18.95 20.46
C ASN A 9 11.90 19.85 19.53
N PHE A 10 11.38 20.98 20.04
CA PHE A 10 10.50 21.87 19.27
C PHE A 10 10.89 23.35 19.31
N GLY A 11 11.91 23.74 20.07
CA GLY A 11 12.40 25.13 20.10
C GLY A 11 11.51 26.12 20.85
N TYR A 12 10.64 25.65 21.75
CA TYR A 12 9.69 26.51 22.47
C TYR A 12 10.38 27.38 23.49
N SER A 13 9.94 28.63 23.62
CA SER A 13 10.27 29.49 24.76
C SER A 13 9.46 29.10 26.00
N LYS A 14 9.86 29.63 27.17
CA LYS A 14 9.16 29.36 28.43
C LYS A 14 7.71 29.87 28.42
N SER A 15 7.44 31.02 27.82
CA SER A 15 6.09 31.60 27.72
C SER A 15 5.19 30.74 26.85
N GLU A 16 5.64 30.36 25.65
CA GLU A 16 4.86 29.52 24.72
C GLU A 16 4.51 28.16 25.37
N TYR A 17 5.42 27.58 26.14
CA TYR A 17 5.12 26.34 26.88
C TYR A 17 4.08 26.54 27.99
N GLN A 18 4.07 27.71 28.64
CA GLN A 18 3.11 28.02 29.71
C GLN A 18 1.72 28.37 29.17
N GLU A 19 1.63 28.86 27.94
CA GLU A 19 0.36 29.12 27.25
C GLU A 19 -0.36 27.83 26.85
N LEU A 20 0.37 26.72 26.65
CA LEU A 20 -0.23 25.43 26.35
C LEU A 20 -0.94 24.83 27.57
N THR A 21 -2.11 24.28 27.30
CA THR A 21 -2.83 23.40 28.23
C THR A 21 -2.13 22.05 28.37
N GLU A 22 -2.41 21.34 29.47
CA GLU A 22 -1.84 20.00 29.69
C GLU A 22 -2.29 18.99 28.63
N ALA A 23 -3.50 19.14 28.10
CA ALA A 23 -4.00 18.30 27.01
C ALA A 23 -3.18 18.51 25.72
N GLU A 24 -2.90 19.76 25.35
CA GLU A 24 -2.10 20.07 24.16
C GLU A 24 -0.67 19.54 24.29
N LYS A 25 -0.05 19.70 25.46
CA LYS A 25 1.27 19.13 25.74
C LYS A 25 1.28 17.60 25.57
N LEU A 26 0.24 16.92 26.04
CA LEU A 26 0.09 15.47 25.86
C LEU A 26 -0.07 15.09 24.38
N PHE A 27 -0.90 15.81 23.61
CA PHE A 27 -1.08 15.55 22.17
C PHE A 27 0.23 15.75 21.39
N ILE A 28 0.97 16.82 21.66
CA ILE A 28 2.25 17.10 20.98
C ILE A 28 3.26 15.98 21.27
N ARG A 29 3.40 15.57 22.54
CA ARG A 29 4.25 14.43 22.92
C ARG A 29 3.84 13.16 22.19
N LYS A 30 2.55 12.87 22.16
CA LYS A 30 2.01 11.67 21.52
C LYS A 30 2.29 11.63 20.01
N GLU A 31 2.07 12.75 19.33
CA GLU A 31 2.34 12.83 17.89
C GLU A 31 3.84 12.81 17.59
N HIS A 32 4.69 13.36 18.47
CA HIS A 32 6.14 13.25 18.34
C HIS A 32 6.66 11.80 18.48
N GLU A 33 6.16 11.06 19.46
CA GLU A 33 6.46 9.62 19.61
C GLU A 33 6.05 8.85 18.36
N LYS A 34 4.81 9.09 17.90
CA LYS A 34 4.26 8.46 16.70
C LYS A 34 5.06 8.81 15.45
N LYS A 35 5.49 10.06 15.28
CA LYS A 35 6.38 10.49 14.21
C LYS A 35 7.70 9.71 14.25
N SER A 36 8.33 9.61 15.42
CA SER A 36 9.59 8.87 15.57
C SER A 36 9.46 7.39 15.18
N ILE A 37 8.35 6.75 15.58
CA ILE A 37 8.04 5.36 15.18
C ILE A 37 7.77 5.27 13.66
N ASN A 38 7.03 6.21 13.09
CA ASN A 38 6.73 6.22 11.67
C ASN A 38 7.99 6.41 10.83
N ASP A 39 8.85 7.37 11.20
CA ASP A 39 10.10 7.67 10.49
C ASP A 39 11.03 6.45 10.49
N THR A 40 11.22 5.81 11.66
CA THR A 40 12.02 4.59 11.77
C THR A 40 11.43 3.42 10.98
N THR A 41 10.11 3.29 10.96
CA THR A 41 9.41 2.27 10.16
C THR A 41 9.59 2.52 8.66
N TYR A 42 9.43 3.76 8.20
CA TYR A 42 9.61 4.12 6.80
C TYR A 42 11.05 3.90 6.32
N ILE A 43 12.05 4.24 7.14
CA ILE A 43 13.45 3.97 6.82
C ILE A 43 13.68 2.46 6.69
N ARG A 44 13.21 1.68 7.66
CA ARG A 44 13.31 0.22 7.63
C ARG A 44 12.70 -0.35 6.35
N ASP A 45 11.47 0.05 6.02
CA ASP A 45 10.75 -0.43 4.85
C ASP A 45 11.41 0.01 3.54
N ALA A 46 11.94 1.23 3.48
CA ALA A 46 12.70 1.74 2.34
C ALA A 46 13.98 0.93 2.10
N VAL A 47 14.73 0.62 3.16
CA VAL A 47 15.94 -0.20 3.07
C VAL A 47 15.60 -1.62 2.59
N PHE A 48 14.59 -2.27 3.18
CA PHE A 48 14.16 -3.60 2.74
C PHE A 48 13.71 -3.61 1.28
N ASN A 49 12.93 -2.59 0.86
CA ASN A 49 12.50 -2.45 -0.52
C ASN A 49 13.69 -2.28 -1.48
N ALA A 50 14.65 -1.43 -1.12
CA ALA A 50 15.85 -1.20 -1.92
C ALA A 50 16.70 -2.48 -2.07
N VAL A 51 16.98 -3.18 -0.97
CA VAL A 51 17.72 -4.44 -0.97
C VAL A 51 17.01 -5.50 -1.81
N THR A 52 15.69 -5.64 -1.64
CA THR A 52 14.88 -6.59 -2.41
C THR A 52 14.91 -6.28 -3.90
N ASN A 53 14.81 -4.99 -4.27
CA ASN A 53 14.86 -4.56 -5.67
C ASN A 53 16.25 -4.71 -6.29
N ALA A 54 17.32 -4.55 -5.51
CA ALA A 54 18.69 -4.78 -5.95
C ALA A 54 18.96 -6.27 -6.21
N LEU A 55 18.44 -7.15 -5.35
CA LEU A 55 18.57 -8.61 -5.44
C LEU A 55 17.50 -9.27 -6.31
N ARG A 56 16.67 -8.48 -7.02
CA ARG A 56 15.56 -9.03 -7.80
C ARG A 56 16.05 -9.85 -8.99
N LYS A 57 15.33 -10.92 -9.34
CA LYS A 57 15.61 -11.72 -10.54
C LYS A 57 15.55 -10.85 -11.81
N LYS A 58 16.47 -11.08 -12.76
CA LYS A 58 16.44 -10.39 -14.06
C LYS A 58 15.09 -10.59 -14.75
N GLY A 59 14.45 -9.49 -15.14
CA GLY A 59 13.13 -9.47 -15.77
C GLY A 59 11.95 -9.47 -14.79
N SER A 60 12.18 -9.56 -13.47
CA SER A 60 11.10 -9.37 -12.50
C SER A 60 10.73 -7.88 -12.35
N ARG A 61 9.46 -7.63 -12.03
CA ARG A 61 8.93 -6.26 -11.86
C ARG A 61 9.58 -5.58 -10.65
N PHE A 62 9.89 -4.30 -10.80
CA PHE A 62 10.34 -3.44 -9.71
C PHE A 62 9.23 -3.26 -8.66
N GLN A 63 9.57 -3.39 -7.39
CA GLN A 63 8.66 -3.21 -6.27
C GLN A 63 8.66 -1.74 -5.85
N GLU A 64 7.57 -1.02 -6.07
CA GLU A 64 7.43 0.37 -5.60
C GLU A 64 7.34 0.43 -4.07
N LEU A 65 8.04 1.40 -3.47
CA LEU A 65 7.98 1.66 -2.02
C LEU A 65 6.58 2.11 -1.61
N PHE A 66 6.02 3.10 -2.32
CA PHE A 66 4.67 3.60 -2.10
C PHE A 66 3.70 2.90 -3.05
N LYS A 67 2.90 1.97 -2.52
CA LYS A 67 1.88 1.30 -3.31
C LYS A 67 0.69 2.23 -3.49
N LYS A 68 0.21 2.35 -4.73
CA LYS A 68 -1.08 3.00 -4.99
C LYS A 68 -2.17 2.28 -4.20
N ARG A 69 -3.01 3.05 -3.51
CA ARG A 69 -4.19 2.48 -2.85
C ARG A 69 -5.08 1.86 -3.94
N PRO A 70 -5.40 0.56 -3.86
CA PRO A 70 -6.28 -0.04 -4.85
C PRO A 70 -7.64 0.66 -4.78
N ALA A 71 -8.24 0.90 -5.95
CA ALA A 71 -9.63 1.35 -6.00
C ALA A 71 -10.50 0.32 -5.25
N ARG A 72 -11.50 0.80 -4.52
CA ARG A 72 -12.47 -0.13 -3.91
C ARG A 72 -13.12 -0.90 -5.04
N ALA A 73 -13.05 -2.23 -4.96
CA ALA A 73 -13.74 -3.09 -5.91
C ALA A 73 -15.24 -2.80 -5.84
N ASP A 74 -15.86 -2.52 -6.97
CA ASP A 74 -17.30 -2.46 -7.10
C ASP A 74 -17.84 -3.89 -6.99
N LYS A 75 -18.39 -4.23 -5.83
CA LYS A 75 -18.80 -5.59 -5.53
C LYS A 75 -19.98 -6.03 -6.38
N GLU A 76 -20.91 -5.11 -6.64
CA GLU A 76 -22.13 -5.37 -7.41
C GLU A 76 -21.76 -5.62 -8.87
N PHE A 77 -20.97 -4.72 -9.47
CA PHE A 77 -20.45 -4.91 -10.83
C PHE A 77 -19.69 -6.23 -10.98
N ASN A 78 -18.82 -6.56 -10.02
CA ASN A 78 -18.04 -7.80 -10.09
C ASN A 78 -18.91 -9.05 -9.96
N GLN A 79 -19.95 -9.02 -9.14
CA GLN A 79 -20.89 -10.14 -8.99
C GLN A 79 -21.73 -10.34 -10.26
N GLU A 80 -22.24 -9.26 -10.84
CA GLU A 80 -23.01 -9.30 -12.08
C GLU A 80 -22.15 -9.74 -13.27
N ALA A 81 -20.94 -9.19 -13.39
CA ALA A 81 -19.98 -9.61 -14.42
C ALA A 81 -19.65 -11.11 -14.28
N MET A 82 -19.53 -11.62 -13.05
CA MET A 82 -19.27 -13.04 -12.80
C MET A 82 -20.46 -13.92 -13.18
N SER A 83 -21.69 -13.50 -12.87
CA SER A 83 -22.88 -14.27 -13.28
C SER A 83 -23.02 -14.36 -14.79
N VAL A 84 -22.78 -13.25 -15.50
CA VAL A 84 -22.81 -13.23 -16.97
C VAL A 84 -21.74 -14.13 -17.56
N VAL A 85 -20.52 -14.10 -17.01
CA VAL A 85 -19.43 -14.99 -17.46
C VAL A 85 -19.81 -16.46 -17.27
N LEU A 86 -20.36 -16.83 -16.11
CA LEU A 86 -20.76 -18.20 -15.83
C LEU A 86 -21.89 -18.67 -16.75
N GLU A 87 -22.89 -17.82 -17.00
CA GLU A 87 -23.98 -18.12 -17.93
C GLU A 87 -23.47 -18.34 -19.36
N VAL A 88 -22.58 -17.45 -19.84
CA VAL A 88 -21.97 -17.60 -21.17
C VAL A 88 -21.10 -18.85 -21.25
N GLU A 89 -20.35 -19.19 -20.19
CA GLU A 89 -19.58 -20.42 -20.14
C GLU A 89 -20.46 -21.68 -20.14
N GLU A 90 -21.63 -21.65 -19.49
CA GLU A 90 -22.59 -22.76 -19.49
C GLU A 90 -23.25 -22.93 -20.87
N ARG A 91 -23.62 -21.81 -21.52
CA ARG A 91 -24.28 -21.82 -22.83
C ARG A 91 -23.33 -22.14 -23.98
N ASP A 92 -22.17 -21.47 -24.02
CA ASP A 92 -21.28 -21.43 -25.21
C ASP A 92 -19.93 -22.13 -24.97
N GLY A 93 -19.70 -22.62 -23.76
CA GLY A 93 -18.42 -23.20 -23.34
C GLY A 93 -17.30 -22.15 -23.20
N LYS A 94 -16.07 -22.61 -22.94
CA LYS A 94 -14.93 -21.72 -22.64
C LYS A 94 -14.12 -21.30 -23.88
N SER A 95 -14.61 -21.62 -25.08
CA SER A 95 -13.87 -21.41 -26.35
C SER A 95 -13.65 -19.93 -26.69
N TRP A 96 -14.46 -19.03 -26.14
CA TRP A 96 -14.31 -17.58 -26.31
C TRP A 96 -13.02 -17.04 -25.65
N VAL A 97 -12.55 -17.70 -24.57
CA VAL A 97 -11.30 -17.34 -23.89
C VAL A 97 -10.12 -17.51 -24.85
N ASP A 98 -10.06 -18.64 -25.56
CA ASP A 98 -9.01 -18.92 -26.55
C ASP A 98 -9.02 -17.90 -27.70
N LYS A 99 -10.21 -17.49 -28.15
CA LYS A 99 -10.36 -16.45 -29.20
C LYS A 99 -9.80 -15.11 -28.75
N ILE A 100 -9.98 -14.72 -27.48
CA ILE A 100 -9.41 -13.47 -26.94
C ILE A 100 -7.89 -13.53 -26.91
N TYR A 101 -7.30 -14.65 -26.48
CA TYR A 101 -5.85 -14.81 -26.46
C TYR A 101 -5.27 -14.70 -27.89
N GLN A 102 -5.88 -15.40 -28.85
CA GLN A 102 -5.48 -15.35 -30.26
C GLN A 102 -5.58 -13.94 -30.86
N ALA A 103 -6.71 -13.25 -30.62
CA ALA A 103 -6.92 -11.89 -31.14
C ALA A 103 -5.92 -10.86 -30.60
N ASN A 104 -5.46 -11.05 -29.36
CA ASN A 104 -4.43 -10.20 -28.75
C ASN A 104 -2.98 -10.64 -29.08
N GLY A 105 -2.79 -11.67 -29.91
CA GLY A 105 -1.47 -12.18 -30.27
C GLY A 105 -0.72 -12.85 -29.10
N ILE A 106 -1.45 -13.22 -28.04
CA ILE A 106 -0.88 -13.82 -26.83
C ILE A 106 -1.15 -15.32 -26.85
N LYS A 107 -0.14 -16.13 -26.49
CA LYS A 107 -0.35 -17.58 -26.35
C LYS A 107 -1.24 -17.87 -25.14
N THR A 108 -2.29 -18.67 -25.33
CA THR A 108 -3.12 -19.14 -24.21
C THR A 108 -2.21 -19.83 -23.17
N PRO A 109 -2.29 -19.46 -21.88
CA PRO A 109 -1.53 -20.13 -20.84
C PRO A 109 -1.86 -21.62 -20.85
N LYS A 110 -0.87 -22.48 -21.11
CA LYS A 110 -1.03 -23.92 -20.86
C LYS A 110 -1.22 -24.08 -19.35
N ARG A 111 -2.33 -24.69 -18.92
CA ARG A 111 -2.50 -25.15 -17.54
C ARG A 111 -1.25 -25.98 -17.20
N GLY A 112 -0.37 -25.43 -16.36
CA GLY A 112 0.67 -26.22 -15.73
C GLY A 112 -0.03 -27.29 -14.91
N GLY A 113 0.27 -28.56 -15.20
CA GLY A 113 -0.10 -29.66 -14.33
C GLY A 113 0.45 -29.41 -12.93
N GLY A 114 -0.32 -29.84 -11.93
CA GLY A 114 0.16 -29.92 -10.55
C GLY A 114 1.32 -30.90 -10.41
#